data_AF-A0A5F5PQ73-F1
#
_entry.id   AF-A0A5F5PQ73-F1
#
_cell.length_a   1.000
_cell.length_b   1.000
_cell.length_c   1.000
_cell.angle_alpha   90.00
_cell.angle_beta   90.00
_cell.angle_gamma   90.00
#
_symmetry.space_group_name_H-M   'P 1'
#
loop_
_entity.id
_entity.type
_entity.pdbx_description
1 polymer ?
#
loop_
_entity_poly.entity_id
_entity_poly.type
_entity_poly.pdbx_seq_one_letter_code
_entity_poly.pdbx_strand_id
1 'polypeptide(L)'
;VYKVDLSPDPKEVAAMEARRNQEKERQSQIFNVRTRLMGMDVEALNSQVEKQKLREATERRKEAAYDMLSDQLRLAMDMRATQLAKLEESCRVAMMSAMANANKAQAAELAERQHCEHQCEQEANLMEIQNQITRDLLTENPQVAQHPMAPHWVLPYCWKGMIPEQQPAIRRVQEAQHSEKEAQRQAEQALDAEWESQAMRSAQAAMELEEQERELCAEFRRGLGSFNQQLAKEQNAQ
;
A
#
# COMPACT_ATOMS: atom_id res chain seq x y z
N VAL A 1 33.69 107.10 -102.03
CA VAL A 1 34.71 106.04 -101.85
C VAL A 1 34.52 105.51 -100.43
N TYR A 2 33.91 104.37 -100.10
CA TYR A 2 33.29 103.24 -100.81
C TYR A 2 32.10 102.78 -99.94
N LYS A 3 30.99 102.33 -100.57
CA LYS A 3 29.95 101.53 -99.90
C LYS A 3 30.58 100.19 -99.52
N VAL A 4 30.52 99.82 -98.25
CA VAL A 4 30.94 98.50 -97.77
C VAL A 4 29.66 97.67 -97.64
N ASP A 5 29.36 96.89 -98.68
CA ASP A 5 28.31 95.87 -98.64
C ASP A 5 28.85 94.68 -97.81
N LEU A 6 28.35 94.49 -96.58
CA LEU A 6 28.57 93.26 -95.82
C LEU A 6 27.73 92.13 -96.46
N SER A 7 28.39 91.06 -96.87
CA SER A 7 27.73 89.84 -97.36
C SER A 7 26.95 89.16 -96.21
N PRO A 8 25.66 88.80 -96.40
CA PRO A 8 24.83 88.18 -95.36
C PRO A 8 25.30 86.75 -94.97
N ASP A 9 25.18 86.41 -93.68
CA ASP A 9 25.54 85.11 -93.09
C ASP A 9 24.59 83.97 -93.56
N PRO A 10 25.08 82.80 -94.02
CA PRO A 10 24.26 81.65 -94.40
C PRO A 10 23.21 81.21 -93.38
N LYS A 11 23.48 81.35 -92.07
CA LYS A 11 22.49 81.05 -91.02
C LYS A 11 21.36 82.08 -91.00
N GLU A 12 21.66 83.34 -91.28
CA GLU A 12 20.66 84.41 -91.39
C GLU A 12 19.77 84.21 -92.62
N VAL A 13 20.34 83.74 -93.74
CA VAL A 13 19.59 83.39 -94.95
C VAL A 13 18.64 82.22 -94.70
N ALA A 14 19.10 81.13 -94.06
CA ALA A 14 18.24 80.00 -93.70
C ALA A 14 17.13 80.39 -92.70
N ALA A 15 17.43 81.26 -91.73
CA ALA A 15 16.43 81.78 -90.81
C ALA A 15 15.43 82.73 -91.49
N MET A 16 15.86 83.52 -92.48
CA MET A 16 14.98 84.35 -93.30
C MET A 16 14.07 83.49 -94.20
N GLU A 17 14.60 82.43 -94.80
CA GLU A 17 13.81 81.50 -95.62
C GLU A 17 12.84 80.66 -94.79
N ALA A 18 13.25 80.18 -93.61
CA ALA A 18 12.37 79.49 -92.69
C ALA A 18 11.21 80.41 -92.24
N ARG A 19 11.50 81.67 -91.90
CA ARG A 19 10.46 82.68 -91.60
C ARG A 19 9.55 82.93 -92.80
N ARG A 20 10.10 83.04 -94.00
CA ARG A 20 9.32 83.23 -95.23
C ARG A 20 8.42 82.02 -95.52
N ASN A 21 8.90 80.81 -95.29
CA ASN A 21 8.13 79.59 -95.49
C ASN A 21 7.03 79.42 -94.43
N GLN A 22 7.33 79.69 -93.16
CA GLN A 22 6.32 79.76 -92.09
C GLN A 22 5.24 80.81 -92.38
N GLU A 23 5.62 81.98 -92.91
CA GLU A 23 4.65 83.01 -93.28
C GLU A 23 3.79 82.59 -94.48
N LYS A 24 4.36 81.85 -95.46
CA LYS A 24 3.58 81.25 -96.56
C LYS A 24 2.61 80.18 -96.07
N GLU A 25 3.01 79.33 -95.13
CA GLU A 25 2.16 78.33 -94.49
C GLU A 25 1.05 78.98 -93.65
N ARG A 26 1.39 80.05 -92.93
CA ARG A 26 0.41 80.86 -92.18
C ARG A 26 -0.59 81.51 -93.13
N GLN A 27 -0.12 82.10 -94.23
CA GLN A 27 -1.00 82.70 -95.24
C GLN A 27 -1.90 81.65 -95.91
N SER A 28 -1.37 80.48 -96.27
CA SER A 28 -2.19 79.42 -96.87
C SER A 28 -3.28 78.93 -95.91
N GLN A 29 -3.02 78.89 -94.60
CA GLN A 29 -4.02 78.60 -93.57
C GLN A 29 -5.05 79.73 -93.38
N ILE A 30 -4.63 81.00 -93.42
CA ILE A 30 -5.49 82.17 -93.23
C ILE A 30 -6.43 82.38 -94.41
N PHE A 31 -5.94 82.20 -95.64
CA PHE A 31 -6.71 82.43 -96.87
C PHE A 31 -7.57 81.23 -97.27
N ASN A 32 -7.29 80.01 -96.80
CA ASN A 32 -8.14 78.85 -97.05
C ASN A 32 -9.33 78.80 -96.08
N VAL A 33 -10.52 79.16 -96.59
CA VAL A 33 -11.77 79.22 -95.79
C VAL A 33 -12.11 77.88 -95.13
N ARG A 34 -11.84 76.74 -95.78
CA ARG A 34 -12.13 75.40 -95.23
C ARG A 34 -11.21 75.06 -94.06
N THR A 35 -9.92 75.36 -94.18
CA THR A 35 -8.93 75.19 -93.11
C THR A 35 -9.16 76.18 -91.95
N ARG A 36 -9.62 77.40 -92.26
CA ARG A 36 -9.93 78.43 -91.26
C ARG A 36 -11.21 78.14 -90.46
N LEU A 37 -12.24 77.58 -91.11
CA LEU A 37 -13.53 77.30 -90.48
C LEU A 37 -13.59 75.93 -89.80
N MET A 38 -12.97 74.90 -90.40
CA MET A 38 -13.00 73.50 -89.92
C MET A 38 -11.63 72.81 -90.11
N GLY A 39 -10.54 73.46 -89.70
CA GLY A 39 -9.21 72.85 -89.69
C GLY A 39 -9.15 71.72 -88.65
N MET A 40 -9.33 70.48 -89.09
CA MET A 40 -9.22 69.30 -88.25
C MET A 40 -8.17 68.36 -88.85
N ASP A 41 -7.12 68.08 -88.09
CA ASP A 41 -6.12 67.09 -88.45
C ASP A 41 -6.65 65.69 -88.13
N VAL A 42 -7.28 65.08 -89.13
CA VAL A 42 -7.92 63.76 -89.01
C VAL A 42 -6.90 62.66 -88.73
N GLU A 43 -5.66 62.79 -89.22
CA GLU A 43 -4.60 61.79 -89.00
C GLU A 43 -4.06 61.86 -87.57
N ALA A 44 -3.86 63.07 -87.03
CA ALA A 44 -3.50 63.26 -85.63
C ALA A 44 -4.61 62.79 -84.69
N LEU A 45 -5.88 63.08 -85.00
CA LEU A 45 -7.02 62.63 -84.19
C LEU A 45 -7.18 61.11 -84.21
N ASN A 46 -7.06 60.47 -85.38
CA ASN A 46 -7.05 59.00 -85.49
C ASN A 46 -5.90 58.39 -84.70
N SER A 47 -4.69 58.96 -84.79
CA SER A 47 -3.54 58.51 -83.99
C SER A 47 -3.75 58.67 -82.48
N GLN A 48 -4.47 59.72 -82.05
CA GLN A 48 -4.83 59.92 -80.65
C GLN A 48 -5.86 58.89 -80.16
N VAL A 49 -6.89 58.61 -80.97
CA VAL A 49 -7.90 57.58 -80.69
C VAL A 49 -7.26 56.20 -80.58
N GLU A 50 -6.37 55.84 -81.50
CA GLU A 50 -5.67 54.54 -81.45
C GLU A 50 -4.74 54.43 -80.23
N LYS A 51 -4.02 55.50 -79.86
CA LYS A 51 -3.26 55.54 -78.61
C LYS A 51 -4.16 55.36 -77.37
N GLN A 52 -5.33 55.97 -77.37
CA GLN A 52 -6.30 55.84 -76.26
C GLN A 52 -6.85 54.42 -76.17
N LYS A 53 -7.27 53.83 -77.30
CA LYS A 53 -7.71 52.42 -77.34
C LYS A 53 -6.63 51.47 -76.86
N LEU A 54 -5.37 51.69 -77.27
CA LEU A 54 -4.26 50.87 -76.80
C LEU A 54 -4.06 51.01 -75.29
N ARG A 55 -4.12 52.23 -74.74
CA ARG A 55 -4.03 52.47 -73.29
C ARG A 55 -5.15 51.76 -72.55
N GLU A 56 -6.41 51.94 -72.97
CA GLU A 56 -7.56 51.28 -72.36
C GLU A 56 -7.44 49.75 -72.42
N ALA A 57 -7.00 49.20 -73.57
CA ALA A 57 -6.77 47.77 -73.71
C ALA A 57 -5.65 47.27 -72.77
N THR A 58 -4.57 48.04 -72.59
CA THR A 58 -3.50 47.68 -71.65
C THR A 58 -3.96 47.75 -70.20
N GLU A 59 -4.74 48.76 -69.81
CA GLU A 59 -5.26 48.87 -68.45
C GLU A 59 -6.26 47.75 -68.15
N ARG A 60 -7.19 47.44 -69.07
CA ARG A 60 -8.09 46.28 -68.92
C ARG A 60 -7.33 44.96 -68.77
N ARG A 61 -6.23 44.78 -69.50
CA ARG A 61 -5.38 43.59 -69.36
C ARG A 61 -4.67 43.54 -68.00
N LYS A 62 -4.20 44.68 -67.49
CA LYS A 62 -3.59 44.76 -66.16
C LYS A 62 -4.62 44.47 -65.07
N GLU A 63 -5.78 45.08 -65.14
CA GLU A 63 -6.89 44.88 -64.20
C GLU A 63 -7.30 43.41 -64.15
N ALA A 64 -7.53 42.79 -65.32
CA ALA A 64 -7.82 41.36 -65.38
C ALA A 64 -6.71 40.47 -64.80
N ALA A 65 -5.43 40.85 -64.98
CA ALA A 65 -4.31 40.13 -64.38
C ALA A 65 -4.25 40.31 -62.86
N TYR A 66 -4.55 41.51 -62.34
CA TYR A 66 -4.64 41.77 -60.91
C TYR A 66 -5.80 41.03 -60.26
N ASP A 67 -6.98 41.02 -60.89
CA ASP A 67 -8.15 40.28 -60.41
C ASP A 67 -7.85 38.78 -60.33
N MET A 68 -7.25 38.21 -61.38
CA MET A 68 -6.85 36.80 -61.39
C MET A 68 -5.83 36.49 -60.29
N LEU A 69 -4.85 37.37 -60.07
CA LEU A 69 -3.86 37.20 -59.00
C LEU A 69 -4.50 37.32 -57.60
N SER A 70 -5.43 38.26 -57.43
CA SER A 70 -6.20 38.46 -56.19
C SER A 70 -7.01 37.21 -55.86
N ASP A 71 -7.71 36.65 -56.85
CA ASP A 71 -8.48 35.42 -56.68
C ASP A 71 -7.59 34.23 -56.34
N GLN A 72 -6.44 34.08 -57.01
CA GLN A 72 -5.46 33.05 -56.67
C GLN A 72 -4.93 33.20 -55.24
N LEU A 73 -4.64 34.42 -54.81
CA LEU A 73 -4.18 34.69 -53.45
C LEU A 73 -5.25 34.37 -52.42
N ARG A 74 -6.51 34.75 -52.67
CA ARG A 74 -7.65 34.42 -51.80
C ARG A 74 -7.82 32.91 -51.66
N LEU A 75 -7.81 32.18 -52.77
CA LEU A 75 -7.91 30.72 -52.76
C LEU A 75 -6.74 30.08 -51.98
N ALA A 76 -5.52 30.56 -52.17
CA ALA A 76 -4.35 30.08 -51.44
C ALA A 76 -4.47 30.33 -49.92
N MET A 77 -4.98 31.51 -49.53
CA MET A 77 -5.24 31.84 -48.13
C MET A 77 -6.33 30.97 -47.52
N ASP A 78 -7.45 30.76 -48.21
CA ASP A 78 -8.54 29.89 -47.75
C ASP A 78 -8.07 28.43 -47.61
N MET A 79 -7.28 27.94 -48.57
CA MET A 79 -6.66 26.61 -48.48
C MET A 79 -5.74 26.50 -47.26
N ARG A 80 -4.90 27.52 -47.00
CA ARG A 80 -4.03 27.53 -45.83
C ARG A 80 -4.81 27.60 -44.52
N ALA A 81 -5.86 28.41 -44.45
CA ALA A 81 -6.71 28.53 -43.28
C ALA A 81 -7.40 27.20 -42.95
N THR A 82 -7.93 26.51 -43.96
CA THR A 82 -8.55 25.18 -43.77
C THR A 82 -7.55 24.11 -43.34
N GLN A 83 -6.32 24.14 -43.86
CA GLN A 83 -5.25 23.23 -43.42
C GLN A 83 -4.88 23.47 -41.96
N LEU A 84 -4.72 24.74 -41.55
CA LEU A 84 -4.40 25.09 -40.17
C LEU A 84 -5.51 24.68 -39.20
N ALA A 85 -6.78 24.93 -39.54
CA ALA A 85 -7.92 24.53 -38.72
C ALA A 85 -8.00 23.00 -38.55
N LYS A 86 -7.74 22.23 -39.62
CA LYS A 86 -7.68 20.75 -39.53
C LYS A 86 -6.56 20.26 -38.62
N LEU A 87 -5.38 20.87 -38.73
CA LEU A 87 -4.23 20.52 -37.88
C LEU A 87 -4.53 20.84 -36.41
N GLU A 88 -5.05 22.03 -36.11
CA GLU A 88 -5.44 22.44 -34.76
C GLU A 88 -6.44 21.45 -34.14
N GLU A 89 -7.51 21.10 -34.87
CA GLU A 89 -8.51 20.16 -34.37
C GLU A 89 -7.90 18.77 -34.13
N SER A 90 -7.03 18.31 -35.03
CA SER A 90 -6.32 17.03 -34.85
C SER A 90 -5.43 17.03 -33.60
N CYS A 91 -4.71 18.14 -33.33
CA CYS A 91 -3.89 18.30 -32.14
C CYS A 91 -4.75 18.35 -30.88
N ARG A 92 -5.87 19.08 -30.91
CA ARG A 92 -6.82 19.19 -29.80
C ARG A 92 -7.38 17.81 -29.42
N VAL A 93 -7.86 17.05 -30.41
CA VAL A 93 -8.39 15.70 -30.21
C VAL A 93 -7.31 14.76 -29.68
N ALA A 94 -6.09 14.80 -30.23
CA ALA A 94 -4.97 14.00 -29.75
C ALA A 94 -4.62 14.32 -28.29
N MET A 95 -4.55 15.59 -27.92
CA MET A 95 -4.28 16.03 -26.55
C MET A 95 -5.40 15.59 -25.59
N MET A 96 -6.66 15.75 -25.97
CA MET A 96 -7.80 15.30 -25.16
C MET A 96 -7.79 13.78 -24.96
N SER A 97 -7.50 13.02 -26.01
CA SER A 97 -7.37 11.56 -25.92
C SER A 97 -6.22 11.14 -25.01
N ALA A 98 -5.05 11.78 -25.14
CA ALA A 98 -3.90 11.53 -24.27
C ALA A 98 -4.20 11.83 -22.80
N MET A 99 -4.84 12.97 -22.50
CA MET A 99 -5.26 13.32 -21.14
C MET A 99 -6.30 12.34 -20.59
N ALA A 100 -7.28 11.92 -21.39
CA ALA A 100 -8.28 10.95 -20.96
C ALA A 100 -7.64 9.59 -20.64
N ASN A 101 -6.67 9.15 -21.44
CA ASN A 101 -5.93 7.92 -21.18
C ASN A 101 -5.06 8.03 -19.94
N ALA A 102 -4.39 9.16 -19.71
CA ALA A 102 -3.61 9.41 -18.49
C ALA A 102 -4.52 9.40 -17.25
N ASN A 103 -5.67 10.08 -17.29
CA ASN A 103 -6.62 10.10 -16.18
C ASN A 103 -7.17 8.70 -15.88
N LYS A 104 -7.47 7.89 -16.91
CA LYS A 104 -7.88 6.50 -16.75
C LYS A 104 -6.78 5.65 -16.11
N ALA A 105 -5.54 5.79 -16.56
CA ALA A 105 -4.40 5.07 -16.00
C ALA A 105 -4.16 5.46 -14.52
N GLN A 106 -4.25 6.75 -14.19
CA GLN A 106 -4.16 7.23 -12.82
C GLN A 106 -5.29 6.71 -11.94
N ALA A 107 -6.53 6.69 -12.44
CA ALA A 107 -7.66 6.13 -11.70
C ALA A 107 -7.49 4.62 -11.43
N ALA A 108 -6.98 3.87 -12.41
CA ALA A 108 -6.66 2.46 -12.23
C ALA A 108 -5.54 2.25 -11.21
N GLU A 109 -4.45 3.03 -11.29
CA GLU A 109 -3.36 2.97 -10.32
C GLU A 109 -3.84 3.26 -8.89
N LEU A 110 -4.67 4.29 -8.72
CA LEU A 110 -5.24 4.61 -7.40
C LEU A 110 -6.15 3.50 -6.88
N ALA A 111 -6.97 2.88 -7.74
CA ALA A 111 -7.82 1.76 -7.35
C ALA A 111 -6.98 0.54 -6.91
N GLU A 112 -5.94 0.19 -7.68
CA GLU A 112 -5.01 -0.89 -7.32
C GLU A 112 -4.30 -0.61 -5.99
N ARG A 113 -3.84 0.63 -5.78
CA ARG A 113 -3.23 1.03 -4.50
C ARG A 113 -4.20 0.85 -3.33
N GLN A 114 -5.44 1.29 -3.46
CA GLN A 114 -6.46 1.11 -2.42
C GLN A 114 -6.76 -0.37 -2.17
N HIS A 115 -6.82 -1.18 -3.22
CA HIS A 115 -7.01 -2.62 -3.08
C HIS A 115 -5.85 -3.28 -2.34
N CYS A 116 -4.61 -2.95 -2.70
CA CYS A 116 -3.41 -3.43 -2.02
C CYS A 116 -3.36 -2.95 -0.56
N GLU A 117 -3.62 -1.67 -0.30
CA GLU A 117 -3.68 -1.11 1.06
C GLU A 117 -4.71 -1.85 1.92
N HIS A 118 -5.91 -2.08 1.38
CA HIS A 118 -6.94 -2.83 2.08
C HIS A 118 -6.54 -4.28 2.35
N GLN A 119 -5.89 -4.96 1.41
CA GLN A 119 -5.36 -6.31 1.61
C GLN A 119 -4.28 -6.33 2.70
N CYS A 120 -3.32 -5.40 2.65
CA CYS A 120 -2.29 -5.26 3.68
C CYS A 120 -2.89 -4.99 5.06
N GLU A 121 -3.92 -4.14 5.15
CA GLU A 121 -4.65 -3.91 6.41
C GLU A 121 -5.34 -5.18 6.92
N GLN A 122 -6.01 -5.93 6.05
CA GLN A 122 -6.62 -7.20 6.43
C GLN A 122 -5.58 -8.22 6.93
N GLU A 123 -4.45 -8.34 6.26
CA GLU A 123 -3.35 -9.21 6.67
C GLU A 123 -2.76 -8.78 8.02
N ALA A 124 -2.56 -7.48 8.23
CA ALA A 124 -2.10 -6.93 9.50
C ALA A 124 -3.10 -7.21 10.64
N ASN A 125 -4.41 -7.03 10.39
CA ASN A 125 -5.46 -7.33 11.34
C ASN A 125 -5.49 -8.82 11.70
N LEU A 126 -5.38 -9.71 10.70
CA LEU A 126 -5.31 -11.16 10.92
C LEU A 126 -4.09 -11.55 11.72
N MET A 127 -2.92 -10.99 11.39
CA MET A 127 -1.68 -11.20 12.14
C MET A 127 -1.83 -10.74 13.60
N GLU A 128 -2.45 -9.58 13.83
CA GLU A 128 -2.71 -9.08 15.18
C GLU A 128 -3.62 -10.03 15.96
N ILE A 129 -4.72 -10.48 15.36
CA ILE A 129 -5.65 -11.45 15.98
C ILE A 129 -4.91 -12.75 16.31
N GLN A 130 -4.15 -13.30 15.37
CA GLN A 130 -3.36 -14.52 15.60
C GLN A 130 -2.35 -14.33 16.71
N ASN A 131 -1.66 -13.19 16.76
CA ASN A 131 -0.72 -12.85 17.82
C ASN A 131 -1.43 -12.75 19.17
N GLN A 132 -2.60 -12.13 19.24
CA GLN A 132 -3.39 -12.06 20.47
C GLN A 132 -3.79 -13.46 20.94
N ILE A 133 -4.34 -14.29 20.05
CA ILE A 133 -4.76 -15.66 20.35
C ILE A 133 -3.58 -16.53 20.82
N THR A 134 -2.40 -16.35 20.23
CA THR A 134 -1.21 -17.17 20.53
C THR A 134 -0.44 -16.67 21.74
N ARG A 135 -0.65 -15.41 22.17
CA ARG A 135 0.03 -14.83 23.33
C ARG A 135 -0.25 -15.63 24.59
N ASP A 136 0.76 -15.70 25.46
CA ASP A 136 0.72 -16.43 26.73
C ASP A 136 -0.44 -16.08 27.65
N LEU A 137 -0.95 -14.84 27.53
CA LEU A 137 -2.10 -14.38 28.32
C LEU A 137 -3.37 -15.16 27.96
N LEU A 138 -3.67 -15.34 26.67
CA LEU A 138 -4.87 -16.02 26.20
C LEU A 138 -4.71 -17.54 26.16
N THR A 139 -3.50 -18.05 25.90
CA THR A 139 -3.20 -19.49 25.95
C THR A 139 -2.99 -20.03 27.36
N GLU A 140 -2.91 -19.13 28.34
CA GLU A 140 -2.63 -19.44 29.73
C GLU A 140 -1.38 -20.30 29.94
N ASN A 141 -0.34 -20.03 29.15
CA ASN A 141 0.88 -20.83 29.11
C ASN A 141 1.50 -21.00 30.52
N PRO A 142 1.59 -22.23 31.07
CA PRO A 142 2.13 -22.48 32.41
C PRO A 142 3.64 -22.22 32.51
N GLN A 143 4.35 -22.17 31.39
CA GLN A 143 5.80 -21.92 31.37
C GLN A 143 6.15 -20.50 31.80
N VAL A 144 5.23 -19.54 31.67
CA VAL A 144 5.43 -18.16 32.14
C VAL A 144 5.65 -18.08 33.65
N ALA A 145 5.19 -19.09 34.40
CA ALA A 145 5.41 -19.17 35.83
C ALA A 145 6.84 -19.62 36.20
N GLN A 146 7.65 -20.14 35.26
CA GLN A 146 8.99 -20.63 35.56
C GLN A 146 9.99 -19.49 35.70
N HIS A 147 10.83 -19.54 36.74
CA HIS A 147 11.86 -18.52 36.94
C HIS A 147 13.04 -18.70 35.95
N PRO A 148 13.43 -17.68 35.16
CA PRO A 148 14.40 -17.82 34.06
C PRO A 148 15.78 -18.37 34.47
N MET A 149 16.24 -18.02 35.68
CA MET A 149 17.58 -18.41 36.18
C MET A 149 17.52 -19.52 37.24
N ALA A 150 16.32 -19.96 37.63
CA ALA A 150 16.14 -20.94 38.70
C ALA A 150 14.96 -21.85 38.34
N PRO A 151 15.17 -22.91 37.54
CA PRO A 151 14.08 -23.73 36.99
C PRO A 151 13.15 -24.37 38.04
N HIS A 152 13.63 -24.53 39.28
CA HIS A 152 12.88 -25.09 40.39
C HIS A 152 12.04 -24.04 41.15
N TRP A 153 12.19 -22.75 40.84
CA TRP A 153 11.41 -21.67 41.44
C TRP A 153 10.31 -21.22 40.49
N VAL A 154 9.18 -20.88 41.10
CA VAL A 154 7.98 -20.40 40.41
C VAL A 154 7.78 -18.93 40.76
N LEU A 155 7.50 -18.12 39.75
CA LEU A 155 7.15 -16.71 39.89
C LEU A 155 5.78 -16.59 40.57
N PRO A 156 5.68 -15.98 41.77
CA PRO A 156 4.44 -15.99 42.55
C PRO A 156 3.24 -15.37 41.83
N TYR A 157 3.47 -14.30 41.05
CA TYR A 157 2.43 -13.53 40.37
C TYR A 157 1.90 -14.18 39.09
N CYS A 158 2.58 -15.20 38.56
CA CYS A 158 2.18 -15.94 37.36
C CYS A 158 1.76 -17.39 37.68
N TRP A 159 1.69 -17.76 38.96
CA TRP A 159 1.32 -19.12 39.37
C TRP A 159 -0.17 -19.39 39.07
N LYS A 160 -0.45 -20.41 38.25
CA LYS A 160 -1.83 -20.83 37.89
C LYS A 160 -2.29 -22.18 38.45
N GLY A 161 -1.45 -22.87 39.22
CA GLY A 161 -1.78 -24.16 39.84
C GLY A 161 -0.60 -25.12 39.78
N MET A 162 -0.77 -26.32 40.33
CA MET A 162 0.21 -27.39 40.15
C MET A 162 0.14 -27.93 38.73
N ILE A 163 1.30 -28.32 38.19
CA ILE A 163 1.40 -28.91 36.87
C ILE A 163 0.64 -30.27 36.87
N PRO A 164 -0.17 -30.58 35.84
CA PRO A 164 -0.95 -31.82 35.81
C PRO A 164 -0.13 -33.10 36.04
N GLU A 165 1.14 -33.13 35.62
CA GLU A 165 2.04 -34.27 35.87
C GLU A 165 2.48 -34.44 37.34
N GLN A 166 2.44 -33.37 38.16
CA GLN A 166 2.82 -33.42 39.58
C GLN A 166 1.72 -34.06 40.45
N GLN A 167 0.45 -33.85 40.08
CA GLN A 167 -0.71 -34.39 40.81
C GLN A 167 -0.73 -35.92 40.96
N PRO A 168 -0.51 -36.74 39.91
CA PRO A 168 -0.49 -38.19 40.03
C PRO A 168 0.70 -38.70 40.85
N ALA A 169 1.83 -37.98 40.88
CA ALA A 169 2.94 -38.34 41.75
C ALA A 169 2.55 -38.21 43.24
N ILE A 170 1.88 -37.12 43.61
CA ILE A 170 1.38 -36.92 44.98
C ILE A 170 0.37 -37.99 45.36
N ARG A 171 -0.58 -38.31 44.47
CA ARG A 171 -1.58 -39.37 44.73
C ARG A 171 -0.93 -40.73 44.97
N ARG A 172 0.05 -41.12 44.14
CA ARG A 172 0.80 -42.37 44.34
C ARG A 172 1.51 -42.43 45.67
N VAL A 173 2.12 -41.31 46.11
CA VAL A 173 2.77 -41.24 47.43
C VAL A 173 1.74 -41.36 48.55
N GLN A 174 0.57 -40.72 48.43
CA GLN A 174 -0.52 -40.83 49.42
C GLN A 174 -1.05 -42.27 49.54
N GLU A 175 -1.23 -42.97 48.41
CA GLU A 175 -1.66 -44.38 48.38
C GLU A 175 -0.62 -45.29 49.06
N ALA A 176 0.67 -45.05 48.81
CA ALA A 176 1.75 -45.78 49.46
C ALA A 176 1.77 -45.53 50.98
N GLN A 177 1.61 -44.28 51.41
CA GLN A 177 1.53 -43.91 52.83
C GLN A 177 0.34 -44.57 53.53
N HIS A 178 -0.82 -44.61 52.88
CA HIS A 178 -2.00 -45.29 53.42
C HIS A 178 -1.74 -46.79 53.63
N SER A 179 -1.18 -47.44 52.60
CA SER A 179 -0.87 -48.87 52.63
C SER A 179 0.18 -49.20 53.69
N GLU A 180 1.22 -48.38 53.83
CA GLU A 180 2.25 -48.53 54.86
C GLU A 180 1.66 -48.39 56.27
N LYS A 181 0.79 -47.40 56.48
CA LYS A 181 0.14 -47.19 57.78
C LYS A 181 -0.85 -48.30 58.14
N GLU A 182 -1.50 -48.91 57.16
CA GLU A 182 -2.31 -50.11 57.37
C GLU A 182 -1.47 -51.31 57.78
N ALA A 183 -0.34 -51.54 57.10
CA ALA A 183 0.59 -52.61 57.46
C ALA A 183 1.15 -52.41 58.88
N GLN A 184 1.50 -51.17 59.26
CA GLN A 184 1.93 -50.85 60.63
C GLN A 184 0.85 -51.18 61.67
N ARG A 185 -0.40 -50.77 61.44
CA ARG A 185 -1.51 -51.10 62.36
C ARG A 185 -1.72 -52.61 62.49
N GLN A 186 -1.61 -53.36 61.40
CA GLN A 186 -1.72 -54.82 61.43
C GLN A 186 -0.57 -55.45 62.23
N ALA A 187 0.66 -54.94 62.07
CA ALA A 187 1.82 -55.42 62.82
C ALA A 187 1.69 -55.11 64.33
N GLU A 188 1.22 -53.91 64.69
CA GLU A 188 0.94 -53.55 66.08
C GLU A 188 -0.12 -54.46 66.70
N GLN A 189 -1.23 -54.70 66.00
CA GLN A 189 -2.27 -55.63 66.45
C GLN A 189 -1.75 -57.06 66.64
N ALA A 190 -0.85 -57.51 65.76
CA ALA A 190 -0.22 -58.83 65.90
C ALA A 190 0.67 -58.91 67.15
N LEU A 191 1.47 -57.87 67.42
CA LEU A 191 2.31 -57.80 68.61
C LEU A 191 1.47 -57.75 69.89
N ASP A 192 0.39 -56.96 69.92
CA ASP A 192 -0.51 -56.89 71.06
C ASP A 192 -1.16 -58.26 71.33
N ALA A 193 -1.59 -58.97 70.28
CA ALA A 193 -2.14 -60.33 70.40
C ALA A 193 -1.10 -61.35 70.91
N GLU A 194 0.19 -61.20 70.53
CA GLU A 194 1.29 -62.01 71.07
C GLU A 194 1.48 -61.74 72.57
N TRP A 195 1.47 -60.48 72.99
CA TRP A 195 1.56 -60.10 74.40
C TRP A 195 0.38 -60.62 75.23
N GLU A 196 -0.84 -60.50 74.70
CA GLU A 196 -2.04 -61.08 75.35
C GLU A 196 -1.92 -62.60 75.50
N SER A 197 -1.48 -63.28 74.44
CA SER A 197 -1.27 -64.73 74.47
C SER A 197 -0.20 -65.13 75.48
N GLN A 198 0.89 -64.37 75.59
CA GLN A 198 1.93 -64.59 76.58
C GLN A 198 1.40 -64.35 77.99
N ALA A 199 0.67 -63.27 78.22
CA ALA A 199 0.06 -62.97 79.52
C ALA A 199 -0.90 -64.08 79.96
N MET A 200 -1.72 -64.62 79.05
CA MET A 200 -2.59 -65.76 79.33
C MET A 200 -1.82 -67.02 79.73
N ARG A 201 -0.74 -67.35 79.00
CA ARG A 201 0.13 -68.49 79.35
C ARG A 201 0.80 -68.29 80.71
N SER A 202 1.29 -67.08 80.99
CA SER A 202 1.88 -66.75 82.30
C SER A 202 0.87 -66.82 83.43
N ALA A 203 -0.37 -66.36 83.22
CA ALA A 203 -1.45 -66.46 84.20
C ALA A 203 -1.84 -67.91 84.47
N GLN A 204 -1.94 -68.75 83.44
CA GLN A 204 -2.18 -70.19 83.58
C GLN A 204 -1.06 -70.86 84.39
N ALA A 205 0.21 -70.62 84.04
CA ALA A 205 1.34 -71.16 84.78
C ALA A 205 1.37 -70.68 86.25
N ALA A 206 0.99 -69.43 86.52
CA ALA A 206 0.89 -68.91 87.88
C ALA A 206 -0.23 -69.61 88.69
N MET A 207 -1.39 -69.88 88.09
CA MET A 207 -2.46 -70.64 88.74
C MET A 207 -2.04 -72.08 89.04
N GLU A 208 -1.35 -72.75 88.10
CA GLU A 208 -0.81 -74.10 88.30
C GLU A 208 0.20 -74.14 89.45
N LEU A 209 1.08 -73.14 89.55
CA LEU A 209 2.02 -73.01 90.67
C LEU A 209 1.30 -72.76 92.00
N GLU A 210 0.28 -71.89 92.03
CA GLU A 210 -0.51 -71.64 93.24
C GLU A 210 -1.25 -72.92 93.70
N GLU A 211 -1.75 -73.71 92.76
CA GLU A 211 -2.38 -75.01 93.06
C GLU A 211 -1.36 -75.99 93.65
N GLN A 212 -0.18 -76.12 93.05
CA GLN A 212 0.91 -76.93 93.59
C GLN A 212 1.33 -76.50 95.00
N GLU A 213 1.44 -75.18 95.26
CA GLU A 213 1.73 -74.65 96.59
C GLU A 213 0.63 -75.02 97.60
N ARG A 214 -0.66 -74.90 97.21
CA ARG A 214 -1.79 -75.29 98.06
C ARG A 214 -1.76 -76.77 98.41
N GLU A 215 -1.47 -77.64 97.43
CA GLU A 215 -1.32 -79.08 97.63
C GLU A 215 -0.18 -79.41 98.58
N LEU A 216 1.02 -78.86 98.35
CA LEU A 216 2.17 -79.00 99.23
C LEU A 216 1.87 -78.54 100.66
N CYS A 217 1.24 -77.37 100.82
CA CYS A 217 0.83 -76.87 102.13
C CYS A 217 -0.22 -77.77 102.81
N ALA A 218 -1.10 -78.42 102.04
CA ALA A 218 -2.06 -79.38 102.58
C ALA A 218 -1.35 -80.65 103.05
N GLU A 219 -0.38 -81.17 102.28
CA GLU A 219 0.46 -82.30 102.68
C GLU A 219 1.28 -82.00 103.94
N PHE A 220 1.94 -80.84 104.00
CA PHE A 220 2.65 -80.42 105.22
C PHE A 220 1.72 -80.31 106.42
N ARG A 221 0.52 -79.74 106.26
CA ARG A 221 -0.48 -79.67 107.34
C ARG A 221 -0.94 -81.07 107.80
N ARG A 222 -1.16 -81.99 106.86
CA ARG A 222 -1.51 -83.40 107.14
C ARG A 222 -0.40 -84.12 107.90
N GLY A 223 0.85 -83.91 107.47
CA GLY A 223 2.06 -84.44 108.11
C GLY A 223 2.25 -83.92 109.52
N LEU A 224 2.18 -82.59 109.70
CA LEU A 224 2.23 -81.94 111.03
C LEU A 224 1.09 -82.39 111.93
N GLY A 225 -0.13 -82.54 111.40
CA GLY A 225 -1.28 -83.06 112.14
C GLY A 225 -1.05 -84.48 112.67
N SER A 226 -0.56 -85.37 111.81
CA SER A 226 -0.17 -86.74 112.19
C SER A 226 0.93 -86.75 113.25
N PHE A 227 1.97 -85.91 113.09
CA PHE A 227 3.06 -85.77 114.04
C PHE A 227 2.60 -85.25 115.41
N ASN A 228 1.78 -84.20 115.44
CA ASN A 228 1.19 -83.67 116.67
C ASN A 228 0.30 -84.69 117.38
N GLN A 229 -0.45 -85.51 116.63
CA GLN A 229 -1.27 -86.56 117.19
C GLN A 229 -0.42 -87.68 117.81
N GLN A 230 0.72 -88.01 117.20
CA GLN A 230 1.71 -88.92 117.78
C GLN A 230 2.29 -88.35 119.08
N LEU A 231 2.72 -87.08 119.06
CA LEU A 231 3.26 -86.37 120.24
C LEU A 231 2.25 -86.31 121.39
N ALA A 232 0.97 -86.07 121.10
CA ALA A 232 -0.10 -86.04 122.10
C ALA A 232 -0.35 -87.41 122.74
N LYS A 233 -0.22 -88.51 121.98
CA LYS A 233 -0.28 -89.87 122.53
C LYS A 233 0.91 -90.14 123.44
N GLU A 234 2.10 -89.68 123.06
CA GLU A 234 3.32 -89.82 123.88
C GLU A 234 3.23 -89.00 125.18
N GLN A 235 2.68 -87.78 125.15
CA GLN A 235 2.49 -86.94 126.34
C GLN A 235 1.38 -87.45 127.29
N ASN A 236 0.31 -88.08 126.79
CA ASN A 236 -0.73 -88.70 127.62
C ASN A 236 -0.32 -90.07 128.21
N ALA A 237 0.81 -90.62 127.77
CA ALA A 237 1.37 -91.87 128.27
C ALA A 237 2.44 -91.67 129.38
N GLN A 238 2.67 -90.43 129.80
CA GLN A 238 3.43 -90.05 131.01
C GLN A 238 2.48 -89.73 132.16
#